data_AF-A0A421JBZ1-F1
#
_entry.id   AF-A0A421JBZ1-F1
#
_cell.length_a   1.000
_cell.length_b   1.000
_cell.length_c   1.000
_cell.angle_alpha   90.00
_cell.angle_beta   90.00
_cell.angle_gamma   90.00
#
_symmetry.space_group_name_H-M   'P 1'
#
loop_
_entity.id
_entity.type
_entity.pdbx_description
1 polymer ?
#
loop_
_entity_poly.entity_id
_entity_poly.type
_entity_poly.pdbx_seq_one_letter_code
_entity_poly.pdbx_strand_id
1 'polypeptide(L)'
;MPDSRRHSEDTVIPDNESVFTSLSDDTLADLSSQVFGLPLPSFSTIREFSIASSFLHPGVSVFRSIDDARKGSSPMLCTQSSVFSVFKKNAPFMVICAYDDAGHSYEYCRVHFKNVANNLSCYILMFPHTSVVVLNNGLRPAADVSYCDTKLRVLGSSGDNSTFASGELKMYVLQPNALSLTDGASLVQPTPGSIKGAKVGFSASANGLCQALSESKKHLHAKLLSECRTLANIPLVTYTDTGDKKIAGSKHSLNGTVRMFHPPGDDSEHSMVMLCVMLVLREQEMRKSKGGKRPTYVEH
;
A
#
# COMPACT_ATOMS: atom_id res chain seq x y z
N MET A 1 31.96 -22.23 -44.47
CA MET A 1 31.21 -21.10 -43.89
C MET A 1 30.37 -21.67 -42.76
N PRO A 2 30.83 -21.60 -41.49
CA PRO A 2 30.13 -22.20 -40.37
C PRO A 2 29.17 -21.21 -39.68
N ASP A 3 28.00 -21.74 -39.32
CA ASP A 3 26.99 -21.12 -38.46
C ASP A 3 27.53 -20.90 -37.04
N SER A 4 27.72 -19.64 -36.65
CA SER A 4 27.92 -19.26 -35.25
C SER A 4 26.56 -18.96 -34.60
N ARG A 5 25.87 -20.00 -34.13
CA ARG A 5 24.79 -19.84 -33.16
C ARG A 5 25.42 -19.45 -31.82
N ARG A 6 25.29 -18.16 -31.47
CA ARG A 6 25.59 -17.65 -30.13
C ARG A 6 24.64 -18.34 -29.15
N HIS A 7 25.22 -19.15 -28.27
CA HIS A 7 24.66 -19.42 -26.95
C HIS A 7 24.43 -18.08 -26.26
N SER A 8 23.18 -17.73 -25.98
CA SER A 8 22.89 -16.74 -24.96
C SER A 8 23.15 -17.42 -23.63
N GLU A 9 24.33 -17.16 -23.07
CA GLU A 9 24.67 -17.50 -21.70
C GLU A 9 23.62 -16.91 -20.75
N ASP A 10 22.93 -17.79 -20.02
CA ASP A 10 22.17 -17.46 -18.82
C ASP A 10 23.13 -16.75 -17.85
N THR A 11 23.13 -15.42 -17.92
CA THR A 11 23.83 -14.62 -16.92
C THR A 11 22.95 -14.62 -15.68
N VAL A 12 23.16 -15.61 -14.82
CA VAL A 12 22.66 -15.59 -13.44
C VAL A 12 23.35 -14.41 -12.77
N ILE A 13 22.65 -13.27 -12.69
CA ILE A 13 23.08 -12.14 -11.88
C ILE A 13 22.99 -12.61 -10.42
N PRO A 14 24.10 -12.66 -9.66
CA PRO A 14 24.03 -13.07 -8.27
C PRO A 14 23.27 -12.02 -7.45
N ASP A 15 22.28 -12.50 -6.68
CA ASP A 15 21.46 -11.78 -5.70
C ASP A 15 22.32 -11.18 -4.56
N ASN A 16 23.03 -10.08 -4.85
CA ASN A 16 23.76 -9.31 -3.85
C ASN A 16 23.01 -8.05 -3.38
N GLU A 17 21.73 -7.89 -3.71
CA GLU A 17 20.92 -6.74 -3.27
C GLU A 17 20.27 -6.92 -1.89
N SER A 18 21.02 -7.45 -0.91
CA SER A 18 20.59 -7.36 0.49
C SER A 18 20.99 -5.99 1.06
N VAL A 19 20.13 -5.01 0.84
CA VAL A 19 20.39 -3.61 1.22
C VAL A 19 20.39 -3.39 2.74
N PHE A 20 19.83 -4.33 3.52
CA PHE A 20 19.83 -4.31 5.00
C PHE A 20 20.98 -5.11 5.63
N THR A 21 22.15 -5.10 4.99
CA THR A 21 23.36 -5.71 5.55
C THR A 21 24.15 -4.66 6.35
N SER A 22 24.85 -5.11 7.39
CA SER A 22 25.65 -4.30 8.33
C SER A 22 26.82 -3.51 7.70
N LEU A 23 26.91 -3.46 6.38
CA LEU A 23 28.01 -2.89 5.59
C LEU A 23 27.54 -1.84 4.56
N SER A 24 26.25 -1.53 4.52
CA SER A 24 25.67 -0.52 3.62
C SER A 24 25.63 0.85 4.33
N ASP A 25 26.44 1.80 3.86
CA ASP A 25 26.44 3.20 4.30
C ASP A 25 25.07 3.89 4.07
N ASP A 26 24.21 3.32 3.22
CA ASP A 26 22.86 3.82 2.94
C ASP A 26 21.84 3.40 4.02
N THR A 27 22.19 2.44 4.87
CA THR A 27 21.39 1.96 6.01
C THR A 27 22.01 2.37 7.34
N LEU A 28 22.01 3.67 7.65
CA LEU A 28 22.29 4.22 8.99
C LEU A 28 21.15 3.92 10.00
N ALA A 29 20.57 2.71 9.94
CA ALA A 29 19.52 2.30 10.86
C ALA A 29 20.13 1.50 12.02
N ASP A 30 19.66 1.75 13.24
CA ASP A 30 20.04 0.96 14.40
C ASP A 30 19.57 -0.49 14.20
N LEU A 31 20.52 -1.45 14.18
CA LEU A 31 20.25 -2.87 13.95
C LEU A 31 19.37 -3.52 15.03
N SER A 32 19.21 -2.87 16.19
CA SER A 32 18.26 -3.28 17.23
C SER A 32 16.81 -2.90 16.92
N SER A 33 16.59 -2.08 15.91
CA SER A 33 15.25 -1.64 15.51
C SER A 33 14.44 -2.79 14.94
N GLN A 34 13.12 -2.71 15.15
CA GLN A 34 12.17 -3.71 14.70
C GLN A 34 11.17 -3.15 13.70
N VAL A 35 10.76 -3.99 12.77
CA VAL A 35 9.68 -3.77 11.80
C VAL A 35 8.72 -4.94 11.93
N PHE A 36 7.47 -4.66 12.29
CA PHE A 36 6.43 -5.65 12.60
C PHE A 36 6.85 -6.65 13.70
N GLY A 37 7.67 -6.20 14.66
CA GLY A 37 8.22 -7.06 15.72
C GLY A 37 9.39 -7.94 15.29
N LEU A 38 9.82 -7.88 14.02
CA LEU A 38 10.98 -8.57 13.50
C LEU A 38 12.19 -7.63 13.42
N PRO A 39 13.42 -8.09 13.70
CA PRO A 39 14.62 -7.26 13.58
C PRO A 39 14.78 -6.71 12.15
N LEU A 40 15.12 -5.44 11.99
CA LEU A 40 15.31 -4.83 10.66
C LEU A 40 16.24 -5.64 9.72
N PRO A 41 17.36 -6.25 10.19
CA PRO A 41 18.22 -7.06 9.32
C PRO A 41 17.56 -8.32 8.77
N SER A 42 16.43 -8.77 9.33
CA SER A 42 15.71 -9.92 8.77
C SER A 42 15.10 -9.61 7.42
N PHE A 43 14.87 -8.34 7.07
CA PHE A 43 14.27 -7.92 5.79
C PHE A 43 15.30 -7.89 4.66
N SER A 44 15.98 -9.01 4.45
CA SER A 44 17.18 -9.09 3.62
C SER A 44 16.90 -9.35 2.14
N THR A 45 15.67 -9.72 1.77
CA THR A 45 15.28 -10.14 0.42
C THR A 45 14.24 -9.22 -0.18
N ILE A 46 14.28 -9.00 -1.49
CA ILE A 46 13.29 -8.18 -2.22
C ILE A 46 12.39 -9.10 -3.03
N ARG A 47 11.07 -8.98 -2.83
CA ARG A 47 10.07 -9.67 -3.65
C ARG A 47 9.34 -8.69 -4.54
N GLU A 48 9.14 -9.08 -5.79
CA GLU A 48 8.38 -8.32 -6.77
C GLU A 48 7.05 -9.01 -7.08
N PHE A 49 5.95 -8.27 -6.93
CA PHE A 49 4.60 -8.70 -7.23
C PHE A 49 4.09 -7.96 -8.47
N SER A 50 3.34 -8.67 -9.31
CA SER A 50 2.74 -8.08 -10.52
C SER A 50 1.28 -7.74 -10.29
N ILE A 51 0.90 -6.49 -10.57
CA ILE A 51 -0.49 -6.04 -10.56
C ILE A 51 -0.99 -6.01 -12.00
N ALA A 52 -2.01 -6.80 -12.30
CA ALA A 52 -2.58 -6.88 -13.63
C ALA A 52 -4.11 -6.90 -13.59
N SER A 53 -4.74 -6.36 -14.63
CA SER A 53 -6.19 -6.35 -14.81
C SER A 53 -6.58 -7.22 -15.99
N SER A 54 -7.83 -7.64 -16.01
CA SER A 54 -8.45 -8.29 -17.17
C SER A 54 -9.50 -7.35 -17.73
N PHE A 55 -9.64 -7.31 -19.06
CA PHE A 55 -10.67 -6.50 -19.72
C PHE A 55 -12.10 -6.80 -19.20
N LEU A 56 -12.35 -8.02 -18.74
CA LEU A 56 -13.68 -8.48 -18.31
C LEU A 56 -14.01 -8.19 -16.84
N HIS A 57 -13.04 -7.81 -16.00
CA HIS A 57 -13.25 -7.60 -14.57
C HIS A 57 -12.83 -6.19 -14.15
N PRO A 58 -13.71 -5.40 -13.50
CA PRO A 58 -13.46 -4.00 -13.15
C PRO A 58 -12.52 -3.80 -11.94
N GLY A 59 -11.52 -4.67 -11.79
CA GLY A 59 -10.55 -4.65 -10.70
C GLY A 59 -9.16 -5.11 -11.15
N VAL A 60 -8.21 -5.06 -10.23
CA VAL A 60 -6.86 -5.58 -10.43
C VAL A 60 -6.62 -6.84 -9.60
N SER A 61 -5.76 -7.68 -10.12
CA SER A 61 -5.25 -8.90 -9.50
C SER A 61 -3.77 -8.75 -9.20
N VAL A 62 -3.34 -9.22 -8.03
CA VAL A 62 -1.93 -9.30 -7.63
C VAL A 62 -1.46 -10.73 -7.83
N PHE A 63 -0.39 -10.90 -8.59
CA PHE A 63 0.26 -12.18 -8.85
C PHE A 63 1.64 -12.21 -8.18
N ARG A 64 2.11 -13.41 -7.81
CA ARG A 64 3.46 -13.59 -7.26
C ARG A 64 4.56 -13.18 -8.23
N SER A 65 4.27 -13.22 -9.53
CA SER A 65 5.19 -12.83 -10.60
C SER A 65 4.41 -12.49 -11.88
N ILE A 66 5.09 -11.89 -12.85
CA ILE A 66 4.52 -11.68 -14.19
C ILE A 66 4.28 -13.01 -14.92
N ASP A 67 5.08 -14.04 -14.62
CA ASP A 67 4.95 -15.36 -15.22
C ASP A 67 3.69 -16.08 -14.74
N ASP A 68 3.30 -15.90 -13.48
CA ASP A 68 2.03 -16.42 -12.95
C ASP A 68 0.83 -15.78 -13.68
N ALA A 69 0.89 -14.46 -13.89
CA ALA A 69 -0.12 -13.76 -14.68
C ALA A 69 -0.15 -14.22 -16.15
N ARG A 70 1.02 -14.60 -16.71
CA ARG A 70 1.12 -15.12 -18.08
C ARG A 70 0.52 -16.53 -18.20
N LYS A 71 0.79 -17.40 -17.23
CA LYS A 71 0.29 -18.78 -17.17
C LYS A 71 -1.20 -18.87 -16.81
N GLY A 72 -1.78 -17.77 -16.32
CA GLY A 72 -3.17 -17.75 -15.88
C GLY A 72 -3.38 -18.43 -14.52
N SER A 73 -2.34 -18.47 -13.68
CA SER A 73 -2.42 -18.95 -12.29
C SER A 73 -3.45 -18.15 -11.48
N SER A 74 -3.94 -18.73 -10.39
CA SER A 74 -4.78 -17.98 -9.43
C SER A 74 -3.98 -16.81 -8.84
N PRO A 75 -4.53 -15.59 -8.80
CA PRO A 75 -3.86 -14.46 -8.18
C PRO A 75 -3.85 -14.60 -6.66
N MET A 76 -2.91 -13.94 -5.99
CA MET A 76 -2.86 -13.87 -4.53
C MET A 76 -3.99 -13.02 -3.97
N LEU A 77 -4.23 -11.87 -4.59
CA LEU A 77 -5.26 -10.91 -4.21
C LEU A 77 -6.01 -10.43 -5.44
N CYS A 78 -7.30 -10.13 -5.29
CA CYS A 78 -8.09 -9.48 -6.32
C CYS A 78 -8.97 -8.41 -5.70
N THR A 79 -8.93 -7.20 -6.26
CA THR A 79 -9.82 -6.12 -5.84
C THR A 79 -11.16 -6.24 -6.55
N GLN A 80 -12.24 -6.14 -5.79
CA GLN A 80 -13.59 -6.02 -6.31
C GLN A 80 -14.14 -4.66 -5.91
N SER A 81 -14.28 -3.77 -6.89
CA SER A 81 -14.95 -2.48 -6.71
C SER A 81 -16.43 -2.66 -6.99
N SER A 82 -17.28 -2.42 -5.98
CA SER A 82 -18.72 -2.47 -6.20
C SER A 82 -19.20 -1.14 -6.79
N VAL A 83 -19.38 -1.11 -8.10
CA VAL A 83 -19.86 0.06 -8.85
C VAL A 83 -21.27 0.49 -8.38
N PHE A 84 -22.05 -0.44 -7.83
CA PHE A 84 -23.43 -0.22 -7.36
C PHE A 84 -23.55 -0.04 -5.84
N SER A 85 -22.48 -0.23 -5.05
CA SER A 85 -22.55 -0.07 -3.59
C SER A 85 -22.40 1.37 -3.12
N VAL A 86 -21.89 2.27 -3.98
CA VAL A 86 -21.55 3.67 -3.61
C VAL A 86 -22.75 4.45 -3.05
N PHE A 87 -23.98 4.02 -3.34
CA PHE A 87 -25.22 4.63 -2.85
C PHE A 87 -25.73 4.07 -1.52
N LYS A 88 -25.12 2.99 -0.99
CA LYS A 88 -25.53 2.37 0.26
C LYS A 88 -24.67 2.88 1.41
N LYS A 89 -25.31 3.43 2.45
CA LYS A 89 -24.63 3.80 3.69
C LYS A 89 -23.83 2.61 4.23
N ASN A 90 -22.59 2.85 4.64
CA ASN A 90 -21.65 1.83 5.12
C ASN A 90 -21.20 0.78 4.09
N ALA A 91 -21.48 0.98 2.80
CA ALA A 91 -20.90 0.13 1.77
C ALA A 91 -19.37 0.18 1.81
N PRO A 92 -18.71 -0.95 1.49
CA PRO A 92 -17.26 -0.95 1.32
C PRO A 92 -16.87 -0.10 0.11
N PHE A 93 -15.80 0.67 0.29
CA PHE A 93 -15.07 1.36 -0.79
C PHE A 93 -14.49 0.36 -1.79
N MET A 94 -13.98 -0.77 -1.27
CA MET A 94 -13.40 -1.89 -2.00
C MET A 94 -13.52 -3.15 -1.15
N VAL A 95 -13.70 -4.29 -1.80
CA VAL A 95 -13.48 -5.60 -1.18
C VAL A 95 -12.24 -6.22 -1.82
N ILE A 96 -11.34 -6.76 -1.01
CA ILE A 96 -10.15 -7.47 -1.48
C ILE A 96 -10.35 -8.95 -1.14
N CYS A 97 -10.31 -9.80 -2.16
CA CYS A 97 -10.42 -11.25 -2.02
C CYS A 97 -9.04 -11.89 -2.16
N ALA A 98 -8.82 -12.99 -1.43
CA ALA A 98 -7.69 -13.89 -1.62
C ALA A 98 -8.18 -15.22 -2.21
N TYR A 99 -7.25 -16.03 -2.70
CA TYR A 99 -7.53 -17.34 -3.29
C TYR A 99 -6.83 -18.43 -2.50
N ASP A 100 -7.55 -19.52 -2.24
CA ASP A 100 -6.96 -20.74 -1.69
C ASP A 100 -6.23 -21.55 -2.77
N ASP A 101 -5.56 -22.63 -2.37
CA ASP A 101 -4.82 -23.52 -3.27
C ASP A 101 -5.74 -24.25 -4.28
N ALA A 102 -7.04 -24.36 -3.98
CA ALA A 102 -8.05 -24.91 -4.87
C ALA A 102 -8.59 -23.86 -5.87
N GLY A 103 -8.16 -22.60 -5.76
CA GLY A 103 -8.60 -21.49 -6.61
C GLY A 103 -9.95 -20.89 -6.21
N HIS A 104 -10.50 -21.21 -5.04
CA HIS A 104 -11.69 -20.56 -4.52
C HIS A 104 -11.36 -19.21 -3.92
N SER A 105 -12.11 -18.19 -4.33
CA SER A 105 -11.96 -16.85 -3.76
C SER A 105 -12.72 -16.72 -2.45
N TYR A 106 -12.10 -16.13 -1.43
CA TYR A 106 -12.75 -15.73 -0.19
C TYR A 106 -12.44 -14.26 0.11
N GLU A 107 -13.32 -13.62 0.88
CA GLU A 107 -13.13 -12.24 1.30
C GLU A 107 -11.98 -12.15 2.32
N TYR A 108 -10.92 -11.43 1.97
CA TYR A 108 -9.75 -11.26 2.82
C TYR A 108 -9.77 -9.93 3.57
N CYS A 109 -10.27 -8.87 2.94
CA CYS A 109 -10.34 -7.54 3.54
C CYS A 109 -11.52 -6.74 3.00
N ARG A 110 -12.28 -6.09 3.89
CA ARG A 110 -13.24 -5.03 3.52
C ARG A 110 -12.65 -3.67 3.83
N VAL A 111 -12.66 -2.80 2.82
CA VAL A 111 -12.12 -1.45 2.94
C VAL A 111 -13.27 -0.46 3.03
N HIS A 112 -13.27 0.36 4.07
CA HIS A 112 -14.24 1.44 4.24
C HIS A 112 -13.54 2.79 4.19
N PHE A 113 -14.20 3.79 3.60
CA PHE A 113 -13.69 5.16 3.54
C PHE A 113 -14.49 6.06 4.50
N LYS A 114 -13.79 6.95 5.21
CA LYS A 114 -14.43 7.94 6.07
C LYS A 114 -13.66 9.25 6.07
N ASN A 115 -14.38 10.37 5.96
CA ASN A 115 -13.83 11.69 6.26
C ASN A 115 -13.79 11.89 7.77
N VAL A 116 -12.64 12.28 8.29
CA VAL A 116 -12.35 12.31 9.73
C VAL A 116 -12.33 13.75 10.24
N ALA A 117 -11.64 14.62 9.51
CA ALA A 117 -11.62 16.07 9.74
C ALA A 117 -11.40 16.79 8.40
N ASN A 118 -11.35 18.12 8.45
CA ASN A 118 -10.92 18.89 7.29
C ASN A 118 -9.52 18.46 6.84
N ASN A 119 -9.33 18.24 5.54
CA ASN A 119 -8.09 17.70 4.96
C ASN A 119 -7.58 16.37 5.55
N LEU A 120 -8.38 15.63 6.32
CA LEU A 120 -8.01 14.35 6.89
C LEU A 120 -9.11 13.32 6.63
N SER A 121 -8.77 12.29 5.87
CA SER A 121 -9.64 11.14 5.63
C SER A 121 -8.93 9.86 6.03
N CYS A 122 -9.68 8.76 6.14
CA CYS A 122 -9.10 7.46 6.44
C CYS A 122 -9.71 6.35 5.60
N TYR A 123 -8.91 5.31 5.42
CA TYR A 123 -9.35 3.99 4.99
C TYR A 123 -9.24 3.04 6.16
N ILE A 124 -10.30 2.29 6.43
CA ILE A 124 -10.35 1.25 7.46
C ILE A 124 -10.37 -0.08 6.74
N LEU A 125 -9.26 -0.79 6.79
CA LEU A 125 -9.08 -2.14 6.25
C LEU A 125 -9.46 -3.13 7.33
N MET A 126 -10.58 -3.83 7.15
CA MET A 126 -11.09 -4.81 8.10
C MET A 126 -10.73 -6.21 7.62
N PHE A 127 -9.79 -6.84 8.33
CA PHE A 127 -9.37 -8.23 8.15
C PHE A 127 -10.15 -9.13 9.13
N PRO A 128 -10.12 -10.47 8.98
CA PRO A 128 -10.84 -11.38 9.86
C PRO A 128 -10.49 -11.24 11.35
N HIS A 129 -9.23 -10.92 11.67
CA HIS A 129 -8.72 -10.89 13.05
C HIS A 129 -8.18 -9.53 13.48
N THR A 130 -8.09 -8.57 12.58
CA THR A 130 -7.50 -7.25 12.88
C THR A 130 -8.09 -6.16 11.98
N SER A 131 -7.85 -4.90 12.32
CA SER A 131 -8.19 -3.76 11.49
C SER A 131 -7.02 -2.80 11.40
N VAL A 132 -6.78 -2.31 10.19
CA VAL A 132 -5.71 -1.35 9.90
C VAL A 132 -6.33 -0.05 9.45
N VAL A 133 -5.93 1.06 10.05
CA VAL A 133 -6.39 2.39 9.68
C VAL A 133 -5.27 3.12 8.94
N VAL A 134 -5.56 3.53 7.71
CA VAL A 134 -4.69 4.34 6.88
C VAL A 134 -5.22 5.76 6.87
N LEU A 135 -4.49 6.71 7.45
CA LEU A 135 -4.86 8.12 7.49
C LEU A 135 -4.23 8.87 6.33
N ASN A 136 -5.08 9.46 5.50
CA ASN A 136 -4.70 10.13 4.28
C ASN A 136 -4.65 11.64 4.46
N ASN A 137 -3.54 12.24 4.03
CA ASN A 137 -3.30 13.68 4.06
C ASN A 137 -3.97 14.35 2.86
N GLY A 138 -4.88 15.29 3.11
CA GLY A 138 -5.57 16.03 2.06
C GLY A 138 -4.77 17.17 1.44
N LEU A 139 -3.65 17.59 2.06
CA LEU A 139 -2.81 18.70 1.60
C LEU A 139 -1.57 18.25 0.82
N ARG A 140 -1.13 17.00 0.99
CA ARG A 140 0.03 16.39 0.32
C ARG A 140 -0.27 14.94 -0.02
N PRO A 141 0.33 14.37 -1.09
CA PRO A 141 0.18 12.96 -1.44
C PRO A 141 0.99 12.10 -0.45
N ALA A 142 0.45 11.97 0.76
CA ALA A 142 1.04 11.20 1.84
C ALA A 142 -0.06 10.51 2.65
N ALA A 143 0.21 9.31 3.13
CA ALA A 143 -0.67 8.60 4.03
C ALA A 143 0.15 7.88 5.10
N ASP A 144 -0.37 7.85 6.32
CA ASP A 144 0.28 7.16 7.42
C ASP A 144 -0.56 5.96 7.87
N VAL A 145 0.12 4.90 8.26
CA VAL A 145 -0.47 3.68 8.79
C VAL A 145 0.37 3.16 9.95
N SER A 146 -0.31 2.64 10.97
CA SER A 146 0.33 1.94 12.08
C SER A 146 -0.14 0.50 12.08
N TYR A 147 0.81 -0.43 12.13
CA TYR A 147 0.53 -1.88 12.12
C TYR A 147 1.65 -2.60 12.87
N CYS A 148 1.29 -3.51 13.80
CA CYS A 148 2.24 -4.24 14.66
C CYS A 148 3.30 -3.30 15.27
N ASP A 149 2.83 -2.24 15.93
CA ASP A 149 3.64 -1.17 16.55
C ASP A 149 4.65 -0.47 15.63
N THR A 150 4.50 -0.65 14.31
CA THR A 150 5.35 -0.05 13.29
C THR A 150 4.62 1.11 12.63
N LYS A 151 5.22 2.30 12.70
CA LYS A 151 4.74 3.49 12.00
C LYS A 151 5.27 3.51 10.58
N LEU A 152 4.37 3.65 9.62
CA LEU A 152 4.70 3.68 8.20
C LEU A 152 4.13 4.94 7.57
N ARG A 153 4.87 5.51 6.62
CA ARG A 153 4.42 6.63 5.80
C ARG A 153 4.59 6.30 4.33
N VAL A 154 3.48 6.35 3.60
CA VAL A 154 3.45 6.25 2.15
C VAL A 154 3.55 7.66 1.58
N LEU A 155 4.48 7.86 0.66
CA LEU A 155 4.70 9.10 -0.09
C LEU A 155 4.53 8.84 -1.58
N GLY A 156 4.08 9.86 -2.31
CA GLY A 156 3.98 9.83 -3.77
C GLY A 156 2.54 9.64 -4.27
N SER A 157 2.40 9.53 -5.58
CA SER A 157 1.11 9.42 -6.28
C SER A 157 1.21 8.39 -7.40
N SER A 158 0.18 7.57 -7.59
CA SER A 158 0.08 6.70 -8.78
C SER A 158 -0.63 7.40 -9.95
N GLY A 159 -0.18 7.15 -11.18
CA GLY A 159 -0.77 7.67 -12.41
C GLY A 159 0.05 8.76 -13.13
N ASP A 160 -0.19 8.89 -14.44
CA ASP A 160 0.49 9.77 -15.42
C ASP A 160 0.17 11.27 -15.28
N ASN A 161 0.34 11.86 -14.09
CA ASN A 161 0.12 13.30 -13.90
C ASN A 161 1.37 14.17 -14.03
N SER A 162 2.47 13.68 -14.61
CA SER A 162 3.50 14.59 -15.08
C SER A 162 4.32 14.00 -16.23
N THR A 163 4.66 14.86 -17.17
CA THR A 163 5.53 14.61 -18.33
C THR A 163 6.95 14.13 -17.95
N PHE A 164 7.28 14.01 -16.66
CA PHE A 164 8.63 13.69 -16.14
C PHE A 164 8.66 12.83 -14.86
N ALA A 165 7.53 12.38 -14.30
CA ALA A 165 7.52 11.55 -13.08
C ALA A 165 6.69 10.28 -13.31
N SER A 166 7.35 9.13 -13.16
CA SER A 166 6.71 7.82 -13.05
C SER A 166 5.79 7.80 -11.84
N GLY A 167 4.55 7.31 -12.01
CA GLY A 167 3.61 7.13 -10.92
C GLY A 167 4.14 6.13 -9.89
N GLU A 168 4.62 6.61 -8.76
CA GLU A 168 5.30 5.79 -7.75
C GLU A 168 4.73 6.08 -6.36
N LEU A 169 4.49 5.03 -5.58
CA LEU A 169 4.15 5.11 -4.16
C LEU A 169 5.26 4.43 -3.37
N LYS A 170 5.83 5.11 -2.37
CA LYS A 170 6.91 4.61 -1.52
C LYS A 170 6.49 4.60 -0.07
N MET A 171 6.49 3.43 0.55
CA MET A 171 6.21 3.23 1.96
C MET A 171 7.51 3.15 2.74
N TYR A 172 7.72 4.11 3.64
CA TYR A 172 8.87 4.17 4.53
C TYR A 172 8.48 3.78 5.94
N VAL A 173 9.38 3.09 6.63
CA VAL A 173 9.30 2.92 8.08
C VAL A 173 9.75 4.22 8.74
N LEU A 174 8.95 4.74 9.67
CA LEU A 174 9.28 5.91 10.46
C LEU A 174 10.05 5.52 11.73
N GLN A 175 10.88 6.43 12.25
CA GLN A 175 11.44 6.24 13.59
C GLN A 175 10.32 6.20 14.64
N PRO A 176 10.45 5.45 15.76
CA PRO A 176 9.39 5.31 16.76
C PRO A 176 8.87 6.65 17.31
N ASN A 177 9.77 7.62 17.49
CA ASN A 177 9.50 8.97 17.98
C ASN A 177 9.09 9.97 16.88
N ALA A 178 9.11 9.57 15.60
CA ALA A 178 8.68 10.45 14.52
C ALA A 178 7.15 10.66 14.59
N LEU A 179 6.74 11.88 14.28
CA LEU A 179 5.32 12.25 14.24
C LEU A 179 4.63 11.53 13.08
N SER A 180 3.50 10.90 13.40
CA SER A 180 2.62 10.26 12.43
C SER A 180 1.19 10.74 12.60
N LEU A 181 0.41 10.77 11.52
CA LEU A 181 -1.03 11.04 11.59
C LEU A 181 -1.76 10.00 12.44
N THR A 182 -1.22 8.78 12.56
CA THR A 182 -1.79 7.72 13.39
C THR A 182 -1.51 7.88 14.88
N ASP A 183 -0.68 8.85 15.29
CA ASP A 183 -0.39 9.06 16.71
C ASP A 183 -1.65 9.52 17.45
N GLY A 184 -2.06 8.72 18.44
CA GLY A 184 -3.30 8.93 19.20
C GLY A 184 -4.58 8.64 18.41
N ALA A 185 -4.48 8.00 17.25
CA ALA A 185 -5.64 7.51 16.52
C ALA A 185 -6.18 6.23 17.18
N SER A 186 -7.50 6.14 17.30
CA SER A 186 -8.19 4.95 17.81
C SER A 186 -9.37 4.60 16.92
N LEU A 187 -9.62 3.31 16.76
CA LEU A 187 -10.79 2.80 16.07
C LEU A 187 -11.71 2.16 17.11
N VAL A 188 -12.84 2.82 17.40
CA VAL A 188 -13.89 2.29 18.27
C VAL A 188 -14.94 1.64 17.39
N GLN A 189 -15.03 0.31 17.46
CA GLN A 189 -16.06 -0.48 16.80
C GLN A 189 -17.08 -0.97 17.83
N PRO A 190 -18.37 -0.58 17.73
CA PRO A 190 -19.41 -1.09 18.64
C PRO A 190 -19.63 -2.60 18.51
N THR A 191 -19.32 -3.15 17.33
CA THR A 191 -19.41 -4.58 17.06
C THR A 191 -18.13 -4.99 16.32
N PRO A 192 -17.35 -5.94 16.85
CA PRO A 192 -16.17 -6.45 16.18
C PRO A 192 -16.49 -6.90 14.75
N GLY A 193 -15.66 -6.52 13.78
CA GLY A 193 -15.88 -6.88 12.38
C GLY A 193 -17.03 -6.12 11.69
N SER A 194 -17.68 -5.15 12.35
CA SER A 194 -18.67 -4.27 11.74
C SER A 194 -18.22 -2.81 11.67
N ILE A 195 -18.40 -2.19 10.49
CA ILE A 195 -18.22 -0.75 10.32
C ILE A 195 -19.39 0.06 10.90
N LYS A 196 -20.54 -0.58 11.19
CA LYS A 196 -21.75 0.13 11.60
C LYS A 196 -21.53 0.80 12.97
N GLY A 197 -21.55 2.13 12.97
CA GLY A 197 -21.30 2.93 14.17
C GLY A 197 -19.81 3.05 14.55
N ALA A 198 -18.89 2.57 13.70
CA ALA A 198 -17.46 2.72 13.93
C ALA A 198 -17.04 4.19 13.94
N LYS A 199 -16.27 4.57 14.95
CA LYS A 199 -15.71 5.92 15.12
C LYS A 199 -14.20 5.84 15.09
N VAL A 200 -13.59 6.71 14.28
CA VAL A 200 -12.16 6.95 14.33
C VAL A 200 -11.98 8.14 15.24
N GLY A 201 -11.46 7.89 16.44
CA GLY A 201 -11.09 8.90 17.40
C GLY A 201 -9.68 9.40 17.10
N PHE A 202 -9.46 10.70 17.26
CA PHE A 202 -8.15 11.30 17.22
C PHE A 202 -8.18 12.49 18.17
N SER A 203 -7.15 12.65 19.00
CA SER A 203 -6.98 13.87 19.79
C SER A 203 -6.15 14.84 18.98
N ALA A 204 -6.82 15.75 18.25
CA ALA A 204 -6.12 16.76 17.45
C ALA A 204 -5.15 17.57 18.31
N SER A 205 -5.52 17.91 19.55
CA SER A 205 -4.64 18.64 20.48
C SER A 205 -3.44 17.82 20.96
N ALA A 206 -3.48 16.48 20.90
CA ALA A 206 -2.36 15.63 21.28
C ALA A 206 -1.38 15.36 20.10
N ASN A 207 -1.80 15.65 18.87
CA ASN A 207 -1.01 15.40 17.67
C ASN A 207 -0.92 16.67 16.82
N GLY A 208 0.18 17.40 16.97
CA GLY A 208 0.42 18.67 16.27
C GLY A 208 0.37 18.54 14.74
N LEU A 209 0.68 17.37 14.17
CA LEU A 209 0.58 17.10 12.74
C LEU A 209 -0.89 17.03 12.30
N CYS A 210 -1.72 16.29 13.02
CA CYS A 210 -3.17 16.22 12.78
C CYS A 210 -3.87 17.57 13.01
N GLN A 211 -3.45 18.32 14.03
CA GLN A 211 -3.97 19.67 14.30
C GLN A 211 -3.66 20.61 13.14
N ALA A 212 -2.38 20.69 12.72
CA ALA A 212 -1.97 21.57 11.64
C ALA A 212 -2.71 21.26 10.32
N LEU A 213 -2.94 19.98 10.04
CA LEU A 213 -3.72 19.53 8.89
C LEU A 213 -5.19 19.94 8.96
N SER A 214 -5.84 19.69 10.11
CA SER A 214 -7.27 19.97 10.34
C SER A 214 -7.58 21.47 10.31
N GLU A 215 -6.70 22.27 10.91
CA GLU A 215 -6.79 23.74 10.94
C GLU A 215 -6.25 24.40 9.65
N SER A 216 -5.85 23.63 8.65
CA SER A 216 -5.32 24.12 7.36
C SER A 216 -4.07 25.01 7.51
N LYS A 217 -3.25 24.80 8.54
CA LYS A 217 -1.96 25.47 8.75
C LYS A 217 -0.87 24.86 7.86
N LYS A 218 -0.96 25.10 6.55
CA LYS A 218 -0.13 24.48 5.51
C LYS A 218 1.39 24.55 5.77
N HIS A 219 1.88 25.72 6.20
CA HIS A 219 3.31 25.92 6.47
C HIS A 219 3.79 25.10 7.67
N LEU A 220 3.03 25.11 8.77
CA LEU A 220 3.34 24.32 9.95
C LEU A 220 3.30 22.82 9.63
N HIS A 221 2.27 22.38 8.89
CA HIS A 221 2.13 21.00 8.46
C HIS A 221 3.34 20.53 7.62
N ALA A 222 3.75 21.34 6.65
CA ALA A 222 4.92 21.03 5.82
C ALA A 222 6.21 20.96 6.65
N LYS A 223 6.39 21.88 7.60
CA LYS A 223 7.52 21.87 8.53
C LYS A 223 7.55 20.57 9.36
N LEU A 224 6.44 20.24 10.02
CA LEU A 224 6.34 19.03 10.86
C LEU A 224 6.59 17.74 10.04
N LEU A 225 6.07 17.67 8.80
CA LEU A 225 6.36 16.53 7.91
C LEU A 225 7.84 16.43 7.55
N SER A 226 8.52 17.55 7.28
CA SER A 226 9.95 17.55 6.93
C SER A 226 10.87 17.17 8.09
N GLU A 227 10.40 17.33 9.34
CA GLU A 227 11.14 16.94 10.54
C GLU A 227 11.00 15.44 10.85
N CYS A 228 10.04 14.74 10.22
CA CYS A 228 9.82 13.32 10.42
C CYS A 228 10.93 12.50 9.77
N ARG A 229 11.69 11.76 10.58
CA ARG A 229 12.76 10.89 10.10
C ARG A 229 12.26 9.48 9.82
N THR A 230 12.73 8.92 8.73
CA THR A 230 12.56 7.50 8.44
C THR A 230 13.57 6.68 9.24
N LEU A 231 13.23 5.44 9.55
CA LEU A 231 14.12 4.50 10.21
C LEU A 231 15.30 4.13 9.28
N ALA A 232 15.00 3.92 7.99
CA ALA A 232 15.96 3.74 6.92
C ALA A 232 15.60 4.67 5.75
N ASN A 233 16.59 5.06 4.94
CA ASN A 233 16.38 5.93 3.78
C ASN A 233 15.82 5.17 2.56
N ILE A 234 15.56 3.88 2.70
CA ILE A 234 15.04 2.99 1.67
C ILE A 234 13.59 2.64 2.01
N PRO A 235 12.67 2.67 1.02
CA PRO A 235 11.29 2.27 1.25
C PRO A 235 11.19 0.76 1.50
N LEU A 236 10.36 0.38 2.47
CA LEU A 236 10.00 -1.01 2.73
C LEU A 236 9.19 -1.60 1.58
N VAL A 237 8.28 -0.80 1.01
CA VAL A 237 7.40 -1.18 -0.10
C VAL A 237 7.37 -0.07 -1.13
N THR A 238 7.51 -0.43 -2.40
CA THR A 238 7.39 0.50 -3.53
C THR A 238 6.38 -0.04 -4.52
N TYR A 239 5.42 0.77 -4.93
CA TYR A 239 4.59 0.50 -6.10
C TYR A 239 5.06 1.38 -7.25
N THR A 240 5.21 0.79 -8.42
CA THR A 240 5.52 1.49 -9.66
C THR A 240 4.43 1.23 -10.68
N ASP A 241 3.81 2.30 -11.17
CA ASP A 241 2.88 2.27 -12.28
C ASP A 241 3.64 1.96 -13.58
N THR A 242 3.20 0.94 -14.32
CA THR A 242 3.82 0.57 -15.59
C THR A 242 2.99 0.98 -16.79
N GLY A 243 1.84 1.64 -16.57
CA GLY A 243 0.77 1.78 -17.56
C GLY A 243 0.13 0.43 -17.89
N ASP A 244 -0.89 0.44 -18.75
CA ASP A 244 -1.66 -0.76 -19.16
C ASP A 244 -0.92 -1.58 -20.23
N LYS A 245 0.24 -2.16 -19.88
CA LYS A 245 1.06 -2.96 -20.78
C LYS A 245 0.46 -4.35 -20.97
N LYS A 246 0.15 -4.71 -22.22
CA LYS A 246 -0.34 -6.05 -22.57
C LYS A 246 0.71 -7.12 -22.26
N ILE A 247 0.33 -8.17 -21.53
CA ILE A 247 1.19 -9.32 -21.28
C ILE A 247 1.04 -10.30 -22.46
N ALA A 248 2.14 -10.57 -23.16
CA ALA A 248 2.13 -11.50 -24.30
C ALA A 248 1.64 -12.90 -23.87
N GLY A 249 0.68 -13.47 -24.62
CA GLY A 249 0.10 -14.79 -24.33
C GLY A 249 -0.90 -14.82 -23.16
N SER A 250 -1.25 -13.68 -22.56
CA SER A 250 -2.20 -13.60 -21.45
C SER A 250 -3.43 -12.77 -21.81
N LYS A 251 -4.54 -13.03 -21.10
CA LYS A 251 -5.73 -12.17 -21.09
C LYS A 251 -5.56 -10.92 -20.20
N HIS A 252 -4.45 -10.84 -19.47
CA HIS A 252 -4.17 -9.78 -18.53
C HIS A 252 -3.30 -8.66 -19.14
N SER A 253 -3.55 -7.44 -18.70
CA SER A 253 -2.66 -6.29 -18.90
C SER A 253 -1.98 -5.96 -17.58
N LEU A 254 -0.65 -5.90 -17.58
CA LEU A 254 0.13 -5.42 -16.44
C LEU A 254 -0.20 -3.94 -16.24
N ASN A 255 -0.56 -3.55 -15.03
CA ASN A 255 -0.82 -2.16 -14.66
C ASN A 255 0.30 -1.58 -13.77
N GLY A 256 1.03 -2.43 -13.05
CA GLY A 256 2.10 -1.99 -12.17
C GLY A 256 2.80 -3.15 -11.48
N THR A 257 3.84 -2.82 -10.72
CA THR A 257 4.59 -3.76 -9.89
C THR A 257 4.66 -3.25 -8.46
N VAL A 258 4.71 -4.16 -7.49
CA VAL A 258 5.03 -3.85 -6.10
C VAL A 258 6.31 -4.56 -5.73
N ARG A 259 7.34 -3.81 -5.34
CA ARG A 259 8.58 -4.34 -4.76
C ARG A 259 8.54 -4.18 -3.25
N MET A 260 8.86 -5.22 -2.51
CA MET A 260 8.78 -5.25 -1.06
C MET A 260 10.00 -5.94 -0.48
N PHE A 261 10.62 -5.33 0.53
CA PHE A 261 11.59 -6.02 1.36
C PHE A 261 10.86 -6.97 2.31
N HIS A 262 11.31 -8.21 2.35
CA HIS A 262 10.68 -9.28 3.10
C HIS A 262 11.74 -10.14 3.81
N PRO A 263 11.37 -10.82 4.90
CA PRO A 263 12.21 -11.85 5.48
C PRO A 263 12.17 -13.15 4.68
N PRO A 264 13.31 -13.86 4.53
CA PRO A 264 13.40 -15.06 3.71
C PRO A 264 12.45 -16.15 4.22
N GLY A 265 11.72 -16.79 3.29
CA GLY A 265 10.86 -17.95 3.57
C GLY A 265 9.45 -17.65 4.09
N ASP A 266 9.05 -16.38 4.19
CA ASP A 266 7.75 -15.99 4.73
C ASP A 266 6.90 -15.24 3.69
N ASP A 267 5.84 -15.89 3.18
CA ASP A 267 4.70 -15.21 2.54
C ASP A 267 3.83 -14.60 3.66
N SER A 268 4.44 -13.70 4.43
CA SER A 268 3.96 -13.26 5.73
C SER A 268 2.61 -12.57 5.64
N GLU A 269 1.78 -12.72 6.68
CA GLU A 269 0.54 -11.94 6.85
C GLU A 269 0.82 -10.43 6.68
N HIS A 270 1.98 -9.96 7.14
CA HIS A 270 2.42 -8.57 6.99
C HIS A 270 2.52 -8.17 5.52
N SER A 271 3.10 -9.02 4.67
CA SER A 271 3.23 -8.74 3.23
C SER A 271 1.86 -8.60 2.58
N MET A 272 0.91 -9.47 2.93
CA MET A 272 -0.47 -9.42 2.43
C MET A 272 -1.19 -8.15 2.90
N VAL A 273 -1.04 -7.77 4.18
CA VAL A 273 -1.62 -6.51 4.70
C VAL A 273 -1.01 -5.30 3.98
N MET A 274 0.32 -5.27 3.79
CA MET A 274 0.98 -4.18 3.08
C MET A 274 0.54 -4.09 1.62
N LEU A 275 0.38 -5.23 0.92
CA LEU A 275 -0.20 -5.26 -0.42
C LEU A 275 -1.63 -4.70 -0.44
N CYS A 276 -2.48 -5.05 0.53
CA CYS A 276 -3.81 -4.46 0.65
C CYS A 276 -3.75 -2.94 0.84
N VAL A 277 -2.86 -2.43 1.69
CA VAL A 277 -2.67 -0.98 1.87
C VAL A 277 -2.26 -0.31 0.55
N MET A 278 -1.29 -0.88 -0.18
CA MET A 278 -0.83 -0.34 -1.46
C MET A 278 -1.94 -0.36 -2.53
N LEU A 279 -2.74 -1.42 -2.60
CA LEU A 279 -3.90 -1.49 -3.51
C LEU A 279 -4.93 -0.41 -3.22
N VAL A 280 -5.21 -0.15 -1.95
CA VAL A 280 -6.17 0.90 -1.53
C VAL A 280 -5.67 2.28 -1.92
N LEU A 281 -4.40 2.60 -1.65
CA LEU A 281 -3.81 3.89 -1.99
C LEU A 281 -3.69 4.10 -3.50
N ARG A 282 -3.32 3.04 -4.24
CA ARG A 282 -3.34 3.05 -5.71
C ARG A 282 -4.73 3.37 -6.25
N GLU A 283 -5.76 2.66 -5.78
CA GLU A 283 -7.13 2.88 -6.25
C GLU A 283 -7.63 4.29 -5.91
N GLN A 284 -7.26 4.81 -4.73
CA GLN A 284 -7.57 6.18 -4.32
C GLN A 284 -7.01 7.20 -5.32
N GLU A 285 -5.76 7.06 -5.73
CA GLU A 285 -5.10 7.98 -6.66
C GLU A 285 -5.68 7.84 -8.07
N MET A 286 -5.95 6.61 -8.52
CA MET A 286 -6.63 6.35 -9.79
C MET A 286 -8.04 6.96 -9.86
N ARG A 287 -8.76 7.03 -8.74
CA ARG A 287 -10.07 7.70 -8.68
C ARG A 287 -9.96 9.22 -8.68
N LYS A 288 -8.84 9.79 -8.19
CA LYS A 288 -8.57 11.24 -8.29
C LYS A 288 -8.27 11.64 -9.73
N SER A 289 -7.47 10.87 -10.46
CA SER A 289 -7.06 11.18 -11.83
C SER A 289 -8.22 11.08 -12.84
N LYS A 290 -9.17 10.16 -12.62
CA LYS A 290 -10.36 9.99 -13.47
C LYS A 290 -11.42 11.09 -13.34
N GLY A 291 -11.17 12.15 -12.56
CA GLY A 291 -11.94 13.40 -12.55
C GLY A 291 -13.46 13.24 -12.50
N GLY A 292 -14.06 13.06 -11.31
CA GLY A 292 -15.52 13.30 -11.20
C GLY A 292 -16.26 12.75 -9.98
N LYS A 293 -15.70 11.80 -9.22
CA LYS A 293 -16.41 11.23 -8.06
C LYS A 293 -15.46 11.09 -6.87
N ARG A 294 -15.17 12.22 -6.20
CA ARG A 294 -14.68 12.14 -4.82
C ARG A 294 -15.69 11.31 -4.03
N PRO A 295 -15.27 10.32 -3.22
CA PRO A 295 -16.20 9.61 -2.35
C PRO A 295 -16.85 10.64 -1.44
N THR A 296 -18.13 10.91 -1.66
CA THR A 296 -18.90 11.86 -0.85
C THR A 296 -19.52 11.10 0.32
N TYR A 297 -19.37 11.67 1.51
CA TYR A 297 -20.16 11.26 2.66
C TYR A 297 -21.60 11.73 2.41
N VAL A 298 -22.58 10.84 2.52
CA VAL A 298 -24.00 11.21 2.47
C VAL A 298 -24.43 11.54 3.89
N GLU A 299 -24.57 12.84 4.17
CA GLU A 299 -25.25 13.32 5.37
C GLU A 299 -26.77 13.09 5.20
N HIS A 300 -27.40 12.52 6.23
CA HIS A 300 -28.83 12.60 6.46
C HIS A 300 -29.04 13.31 7.78
#